data_AF-A0A1P8M3I6-F1
#
_entry.id   AF-A0A1P8M3I6-F1
#
_cell.length_a   1.000
_cell.length_b   1.000
_cell.length_c   1.000
_cell.angle_alpha   90.00
_cell.angle_beta   90.00
_cell.angle_gamma   90.00
#
_symmetry.space_group_name_H-M   'P 1'
#
loop_
_entity.id
_entity.type
_entity.pdbx_description
1 polymer ?
#
loop_
_entity_poly.entity_id
_entity_poly.type
_entity_poly.pdbx_seq_one_letter_code
_entity_poly.pdbx_strand_id
1 'polypeptide(L)'
;MGSAGGDFRRKVERAAELRALRSSGGTAEEDAELSAAEAELREKRRKVSDAARADYLVRDAMAQGKFDNLKYSGKPIPGLGEAYDPDWWVKGLIQREHLSGLGPKAILLRAEDAELDARLDAQFTEKQVRDIVEDFNARIIDARRQLQGGPPVVTKTRDADIEVQRWRERWAAAAAAAPDPLPEAKAPWWRRRRKRSS
;
A
#
# COMPACT_ATOMS: atom_id res chain seq x y z
N MET A 1 -37.86 54.56 -39.51
CA MET A 1 -36.56 54.46 -38.82
C MET A 1 -36.38 53.04 -38.28
N GLY A 2 -35.76 52.10 -39.03
CA GLY A 2 -35.73 50.68 -38.61
C GLY A 2 -34.68 49.75 -39.23
N SER A 3 -33.57 50.25 -39.78
CA SER A 3 -32.52 49.38 -40.38
C SER A 3 -31.18 49.37 -39.60
N ALA A 4 -30.85 50.47 -38.91
CA ALA A 4 -29.54 50.63 -38.23
C ALA A 4 -29.29 49.64 -37.07
N GLY A 5 -30.34 49.11 -36.43
CA GLY A 5 -30.20 48.18 -35.29
C GLY A 5 -29.86 46.74 -35.65
N GLY A 6 -30.08 46.33 -36.91
CA GLY A 6 -29.73 44.99 -37.41
C GLY A 6 -28.26 44.88 -37.77
N ASP A 7 -27.70 45.92 -38.37
CA ASP A 7 -26.29 45.96 -38.79
C ASP A 7 -25.34 46.08 -37.59
N PHE A 8 -25.75 46.81 -36.55
CA PHE A 8 -24.99 46.88 -35.31
C PHE A 8 -24.93 45.53 -34.59
N ARG A 9 -26.06 44.80 -34.50
CA ARG A 9 -26.09 43.45 -33.92
C ARG A 9 -25.21 42.47 -34.69
N ARG A 10 -25.27 42.46 -36.03
CA ARG A 10 -24.38 41.63 -36.86
C ARG A 10 -22.90 41.96 -36.68
N LYS A 11 -22.55 43.24 -36.53
CA LYS A 11 -21.17 43.66 -36.25
C LYS A 11 -20.70 43.23 -34.86
N VAL A 12 -21.57 43.31 -33.86
CA VAL A 12 -21.25 42.89 -32.48
C VAL A 12 -21.12 41.37 -32.38
N GLU A 13 -21.99 40.59 -33.03
CA GLU A 13 -21.87 39.12 -33.11
C GLU A 13 -20.57 38.71 -33.80
N ARG A 14 -20.23 39.31 -34.95
CA ARG A 14 -19.00 39.00 -35.68
C ARG A 14 -17.74 39.40 -34.91
N ALA A 15 -17.79 40.47 -34.12
CA ALA A 15 -16.70 40.87 -33.24
C ALA A 15 -16.56 39.94 -32.02
N ALA A 16 -17.66 39.39 -31.52
CA ALA A 16 -17.65 38.39 -30.44
C ALA A 16 -17.12 37.03 -30.92
N GLU A 17 -17.52 36.59 -32.12
CA GLU A 17 -16.96 35.38 -32.78
C GLU A 17 -15.45 35.50 -32.97
N LEU A 18 -14.95 36.63 -33.49
CA LEU A 18 -13.51 36.85 -33.68
C LEU A 18 -12.73 36.94 -32.36
N ARG A 19 -13.36 37.42 -31.27
CA ARG A 19 -12.76 37.41 -29.91
C ARG A 19 -12.71 36.02 -29.30
N ALA A 20 -13.74 35.21 -29.52
CA ALA A 20 -13.77 33.81 -29.08
C ALA A 20 -12.67 33.00 -29.78
N LEU A 21 -12.52 33.17 -31.10
CA LEU A 21 -11.44 32.59 -31.91
C LEU A 21 -10.03 32.95 -31.39
N ARG A 22 -9.86 34.18 -30.88
CA ARG A 22 -8.58 34.67 -30.34
C ARG A 22 -8.28 34.17 -28.92
N SER A 23 -9.31 33.72 -28.18
CA SER A 23 -9.21 33.24 -26.80
C SER A 23 -9.08 31.72 -26.71
N SER A 24 -9.55 30.97 -27.70
CA SER A 24 -9.51 29.50 -27.72
C SER A 24 -8.30 28.91 -28.46
N GLY A 25 -7.48 29.72 -29.13
CA GLY A 25 -6.22 29.28 -29.72
C GLY A 25 -6.34 28.43 -30.99
N GLY A 26 -7.56 28.20 -31.49
CA GLY A 26 -7.84 27.52 -32.75
C GLY A 26 -9.12 28.07 -33.39
N THR A 27 -9.13 28.17 -34.71
CA THR A 27 -10.32 28.41 -35.52
C THR A 27 -11.24 27.18 -35.47
N ALA A 28 -12.54 27.36 -35.74
CA ALA A 28 -13.48 26.24 -35.82
C ALA A 28 -13.10 25.20 -36.89
N GLU A 29 -12.35 25.64 -37.91
CA GLU A 29 -11.78 24.79 -38.96
C GLU A 29 -10.61 23.95 -38.40
N GLU A 30 -9.69 24.56 -37.65
CA GLU A 30 -8.58 23.86 -36.99
C GLU A 30 -9.07 22.82 -35.96
N ASP A 31 -10.12 23.13 -35.19
CA ASP A 31 -10.73 22.18 -34.26
C ASP A 31 -11.37 20.98 -34.99
N ALA A 32 -12.00 21.23 -36.14
CA ALA A 32 -12.58 20.19 -36.98
C ALA A 32 -11.50 19.29 -37.60
N GLU A 33 -10.38 19.89 -38.03
CA GLU A 33 -9.22 19.16 -38.54
C GLU A 33 -8.56 18.28 -37.48
N LEU A 34 -8.38 18.79 -36.26
CA LEU A 34 -7.85 18.02 -35.13
C LEU A 34 -8.77 16.85 -34.77
N SER A 35 -10.09 17.09 -34.73
CA SER A 35 -11.09 16.05 -34.47
C SER A 35 -11.09 14.95 -35.55
N ALA A 36 -10.96 15.34 -36.83
CA ALA A 36 -10.84 14.41 -37.93
C ALA A 36 -9.54 13.57 -37.84
N ALA A 37 -8.41 14.20 -37.51
CA ALA A 37 -7.15 13.50 -37.29
C ALA A 37 -7.22 12.52 -36.11
N GLU A 38 -7.87 12.90 -35.00
CA GLU A 38 -8.12 11.99 -33.89
C GLU A 38 -9.02 10.81 -34.26
N ALA A 39 -10.08 11.05 -35.03
CA ALA A 39 -10.98 10.00 -35.51
C ALA A 39 -10.24 9.01 -36.43
N GLU A 40 -9.39 9.51 -37.32
CA GLU A 40 -8.56 8.69 -38.18
C GLU A 40 -7.57 7.85 -37.36
N LEU A 41 -6.95 8.42 -36.33
CA LEU A 41 -6.09 7.69 -35.40
C LEU A 41 -6.85 6.61 -34.63
N ARG A 42 -8.08 6.88 -34.18
CA ARG A 42 -8.94 5.89 -33.51
C ARG A 42 -9.29 4.72 -34.43
N GLU A 43 -9.62 5.01 -35.68
CA GLU A 43 -9.87 3.97 -36.69
C GLU A 43 -8.62 3.14 -36.99
N LYS A 44 -7.45 3.78 -37.15
CA LYS A 44 -6.17 3.06 -37.29
C LYS A 44 -5.87 2.17 -36.08
N ARG A 45 -6.14 2.65 -34.86
CA ARG A 45 -5.97 1.86 -33.62
C ARG A 45 -6.92 0.66 -33.54
N ARG A 46 -8.19 0.81 -33.94
CA ARG A 46 -9.17 -0.29 -33.98
C ARG A 46 -8.80 -1.38 -34.98
N LYS A 47 -8.14 -1.02 -36.09
CA LYS A 47 -7.71 -1.97 -37.12
C LYS A 47 -6.54 -2.86 -36.69
N VAL A 48 -5.81 -2.47 -35.65
CA VAL A 48 -4.77 -3.31 -35.04
C VAL A 48 -5.41 -4.14 -33.94
N SER A 49 -5.43 -5.46 -34.11
CA SER A 49 -5.93 -6.35 -33.06
C SER A 49 -5.00 -6.34 -31.84
N ASP A 50 -5.56 -6.61 -30.66
CA ASP A 50 -4.77 -6.73 -29.42
C ASP A 50 -3.67 -7.79 -29.54
N ALA A 51 -3.96 -8.90 -30.23
CA ALA A 51 -2.98 -9.94 -30.53
C ALA A 51 -1.82 -9.40 -31.39
N ALA A 52 -2.10 -8.66 -32.48
CA ALA A 52 -1.07 -8.09 -33.32
C ALA A 52 -0.19 -7.07 -32.58
N ARG A 53 -0.81 -6.31 -31.66
CA ARG A 53 -0.08 -5.38 -30.77
C ARG A 53 0.79 -6.15 -29.78
N ALA A 54 0.27 -7.19 -29.15
CA ALA A 54 1.02 -8.04 -28.22
C ALA A 54 2.23 -8.67 -28.92
N ASP A 55 2.04 -9.25 -30.11
CA ASP A 55 3.11 -9.86 -30.89
C ASP A 55 4.20 -8.86 -31.27
N TYR A 56 3.82 -7.63 -31.65
CA TYR A 56 4.78 -6.57 -31.93
C TYR A 56 5.60 -6.22 -30.68
N LEU A 57 4.95 -6.04 -29.53
CA LEU A 57 5.62 -5.72 -28.27
C LEU A 57 6.58 -6.83 -27.82
N VAL A 58 6.18 -8.10 -27.99
CA VAL A 58 7.05 -9.26 -27.69
C VAL A 58 8.25 -9.25 -28.62
N ARG A 59 8.08 -9.04 -29.93
CA ARG A 59 9.17 -8.95 -30.91
C ARG A 59 10.13 -7.80 -30.62
N ASP A 60 9.61 -6.61 -30.33
CA ASP A 60 10.42 -5.44 -29.96
C ASP A 60 11.21 -5.69 -28.66
N ALA A 61 10.57 -6.27 -27.65
CA ALA A 61 11.23 -6.60 -26.39
C ALA A 61 12.32 -7.69 -26.55
N MET A 62 12.11 -8.69 -27.42
CA MET A 62 13.15 -9.66 -27.79
C MET A 62 14.33 -8.98 -28.50
N ALA A 63 14.07 -8.10 -29.47
CA ALA A 63 15.13 -7.36 -30.18
C ALA A 63 15.96 -6.46 -29.26
N GLN A 64 15.34 -5.94 -28.19
CA GLN A 64 16.00 -5.14 -27.16
C GLN A 64 16.75 -5.97 -26.12
N GLY A 65 16.73 -7.31 -26.21
CA GLY A 65 17.36 -8.19 -25.22
C GLY A 65 16.70 -8.13 -23.84
N LYS A 66 15.44 -7.67 -23.72
CA LYS A 66 14.74 -7.60 -22.41
C LYS A 66 14.48 -8.97 -21.78
N PHE A 67 14.60 -10.03 -22.57
CA PHE A 67 14.51 -11.42 -22.12
C PHE A 67 15.89 -12.06 -21.89
N ASP A 68 16.98 -11.32 -22.09
CA ASP A 68 18.33 -11.79 -21.75
C ASP A 68 18.55 -11.68 -20.24
N ASN A 69 19.30 -12.62 -19.66
CA ASN A 69 19.62 -12.66 -18.22
C ASN A 69 18.41 -12.68 -17.26
N LEU A 70 17.30 -13.30 -17.66
CA LEU A 70 16.21 -13.56 -16.72
C LEU A 70 16.71 -14.33 -15.49
N LYS A 71 16.09 -14.09 -14.34
CA LYS A 71 16.47 -14.68 -13.03
C LYS A 71 16.68 -16.21 -13.08
N TYR A 72 15.90 -16.89 -13.92
CA TYR A 72 15.93 -18.34 -14.12
C TYR A 72 16.41 -18.76 -15.52
N SER A 73 17.04 -17.87 -16.30
CA SER A 73 17.62 -18.23 -17.59
C SER A 73 18.67 -19.34 -17.39
N GLY A 74 18.49 -20.45 -18.11
CA GLY A 74 19.35 -21.64 -18.02
C GLY A 74 19.27 -22.43 -16.69
N LYS A 75 18.44 -22.01 -15.73
CA LYS A 75 18.23 -22.74 -14.47
C LYS A 75 17.01 -23.65 -14.59
N PRO A 76 16.99 -24.81 -13.91
CA PRO A 76 15.78 -25.61 -13.83
C PRO A 76 14.64 -24.79 -13.23
N ILE A 77 13.46 -24.90 -13.83
CA ILE A 77 12.25 -24.22 -13.34
C ILE A 77 11.90 -24.85 -11.97
N PRO A 78 11.83 -24.06 -10.88
CA PRO A 78 11.43 -24.59 -9.58
C PRO A 78 10.03 -25.20 -9.65
N GLY A 79 9.86 -26.43 -9.14
CA GLY A 79 8.58 -27.15 -9.12
C GLY A 79 8.19 -27.83 -10.44
N LEU A 80 9.07 -27.84 -11.46
CA LEU A 80 8.81 -28.55 -12.71
C LEU A 80 8.86 -30.07 -12.50
N GLY A 81 7.72 -30.75 -12.66
CA GLY A 81 7.57 -32.19 -12.43
C GLY A 81 6.85 -32.56 -11.12
N GLU A 82 6.50 -31.58 -10.30
CA GLU A 82 5.57 -31.76 -9.19
C GLU A 82 4.12 -31.81 -9.69
N ALA A 83 3.18 -32.28 -8.86
CA ALA A 83 1.77 -32.28 -9.20
C ALA A 83 1.30 -30.86 -9.57
N TYR A 84 0.55 -30.73 -10.67
CA TYR A 84 0.06 -29.43 -11.15
C TYR A 84 -0.81 -28.76 -10.07
N ASP A 85 -0.30 -27.68 -9.50
CA ASP A 85 -1.00 -26.86 -8.52
C ASP A 85 -1.65 -25.66 -9.23
N PRO A 86 -2.98 -25.58 -9.36
CA PRO A 86 -3.63 -24.45 -10.00
C PRO A 86 -3.35 -23.10 -9.30
N ASP A 87 -2.97 -23.12 -8.03
CA ASP A 87 -2.70 -21.94 -7.20
C ASP A 87 -1.21 -21.57 -7.11
N TRP A 88 -0.35 -22.17 -7.95
CA TRP A 88 1.11 -21.95 -7.94
C TRP A 88 1.49 -20.46 -8.02
N TRP A 89 0.74 -19.69 -8.82
CA TRP A 89 0.98 -18.26 -9.03
C TRP A 89 0.55 -17.43 -7.82
N VAL A 90 -0.51 -17.84 -7.11
CA VAL A 90 -1.01 -17.21 -5.87
C VAL A 90 0.01 -17.42 -4.76
N LYS A 91 0.44 -18.68 -4.55
CA LYS A 91 1.49 -19.01 -3.57
C LYS A 91 2.78 -18.25 -3.87
N GLY A 92 3.17 -18.19 -5.13
CA GLY A 92 4.32 -17.41 -5.58
C GLY A 92 4.17 -15.91 -5.31
N LEU A 93 2.97 -15.34 -5.46
CA LEU A 93 2.70 -13.93 -5.17
C LEU A 93 2.75 -13.65 -3.66
N ILE A 94 2.10 -14.49 -2.85
CA ILE A 94 2.13 -14.41 -1.39
C ILE A 94 3.58 -14.43 -0.90
N GLN A 95 4.40 -15.34 -1.42
CA GLN A 95 5.80 -15.45 -1.04
C GLN A 95 6.65 -14.26 -1.51
N ARG A 96 6.43 -13.75 -2.73
CA ARG A 96 7.19 -12.60 -3.27
C ARG A 96 6.90 -11.30 -2.53
N GLU A 97 5.63 -11.04 -2.23
CA GLU A 97 5.19 -9.79 -1.60
C GLU A 97 5.11 -9.89 -0.07
N HIS A 98 5.52 -11.03 0.52
CA HIS A 98 5.41 -11.32 1.94
C HIS A 98 4.01 -11.03 2.51
N LEU A 99 2.97 -11.42 1.77
CA LEU A 99 1.59 -11.17 2.20
C LEU A 99 1.27 -12.00 3.44
N SER A 100 0.92 -11.32 4.53
CA SER A 100 0.44 -11.92 5.78
C SER A 100 -1.05 -11.62 5.98
N GLY A 101 -1.68 -12.26 6.97
CA GLY A 101 -3.11 -12.02 7.25
C GLY A 101 -4.09 -12.66 6.25
N LEU A 102 -3.58 -13.41 5.27
CA LEU A 102 -4.39 -14.09 4.27
C LEU A 102 -4.65 -15.53 4.74
N GLY A 103 -5.79 -15.75 5.40
CA GLY A 103 -6.18 -17.09 5.81
C GLY A 103 -7.51 -17.14 6.56
N PRO A 104 -8.04 -18.35 6.81
CA PRO A 104 -9.21 -18.52 7.65
C PRO A 104 -8.96 -17.92 9.04
N LYS A 105 -9.98 -17.29 9.64
CA LYS A 105 -9.90 -16.66 10.98
C LYS A 105 -9.25 -17.58 12.02
N ALA A 106 -9.52 -18.89 11.97
CA ALA A 106 -8.96 -19.87 12.91
C ALA A 106 -7.42 -19.97 12.86
N ILE A 107 -6.82 -19.81 11.67
CA ILE A 107 -5.36 -19.84 11.51
C ILE A 107 -4.76 -18.50 11.93
N LEU A 108 -5.39 -17.39 11.52
CA LEU A 108 -4.95 -16.03 11.86
C LEU A 108 -4.93 -15.82 13.37
N LEU A 109 -6.00 -16.20 14.08
CA LEU A 109 -6.07 -16.06 15.54
C LEU A 109 -5.01 -16.89 16.28
N ARG A 110 -4.57 -18.02 15.71
CA ARG A 110 -3.45 -18.81 16.29
C ARG A 110 -2.11 -18.12 16.08
N ALA A 111 -1.89 -17.51 14.92
CA ALA A 111 -0.69 -16.74 14.67
C ALA A 111 -0.65 -15.50 15.59
N GLU A 112 -1.76 -14.78 15.71
CA GLU A 112 -1.89 -13.65 16.62
C GLU A 112 -1.67 -14.05 18.08
N ASP A 113 -2.20 -15.20 18.53
CA ASP A 113 -1.96 -15.71 19.89
C ASP A 113 -0.46 -15.94 20.16
N ALA A 114 0.29 -16.42 19.17
CA ALA A 114 1.73 -16.65 19.30
C ALA A 114 2.53 -15.34 19.35
N GLU A 115 2.04 -14.28 18.70
CA GLU A 115 2.67 -12.96 18.67
C GLU A 115 2.21 -12.03 19.81
N LEU A 116 1.13 -12.41 20.53
CA LEU A 116 0.47 -11.53 21.48
C LEU A 116 1.40 -11.08 22.61
N ASP A 117 2.21 -11.98 23.16
CA ASP A 117 3.11 -11.66 24.26
C ASP A 117 4.09 -10.53 23.88
N ALA A 118 4.72 -10.64 22.70
CA ALA A 118 5.62 -9.61 22.18
C ALA A 118 4.88 -8.28 21.92
N ARG A 119 3.62 -8.36 21.45
CA ARG A 119 2.79 -7.17 21.22
C ARG A 119 2.41 -6.47 22.52
N LEU A 120 2.14 -7.22 23.59
CA LEU A 120 1.86 -6.68 24.92
C LEU A 120 3.11 -6.04 25.54
N ASP A 121 4.28 -6.64 25.34
CA ASP A 121 5.55 -6.12 25.85
C ASP A 121 5.93 -4.78 25.23
N ALA A 122 5.48 -4.51 24.01
CA ALA A 122 5.66 -3.21 23.34
C ALA A 122 4.75 -2.08 23.89
N GLN A 123 3.81 -2.38 24.79
CA GLN A 123 2.90 -1.38 25.35
C GLN A 123 3.47 -0.71 26.60
N PHE A 124 3.04 0.53 26.84
CA PHE A 124 3.51 1.35 27.96
C PHE A 124 2.48 1.51 29.07
N THR A 125 1.22 1.13 28.84
CA THR A 125 0.14 1.33 29.80
C THR A 125 -0.71 0.07 29.94
N GLU A 126 -1.18 -0.17 31.16
CA GLU A 126 -2.07 -1.30 31.48
C GLU A 126 -3.38 -1.26 30.71
N LYS A 127 -3.89 -0.05 30.47
CA LYS A 127 -5.10 0.13 29.68
C LYS A 127 -4.92 -0.40 28.26
N GLN A 128 -3.80 -0.08 27.60
CA GLN A 128 -3.50 -0.60 26.26
C GLN A 128 -3.39 -2.13 26.25
N VAL A 129 -2.74 -2.72 27.26
CA VAL A 129 -2.62 -4.17 27.40
C VAL A 129 -4.01 -4.81 27.53
N ARG A 130 -4.86 -4.28 28.41
CA ARG A 130 -6.24 -4.75 28.61
C ARG A 130 -7.06 -4.62 27.34
N ASP A 131 -7.04 -3.46 26.69
CA ASP A 131 -7.79 -3.19 25.46
C ASP A 131 -7.39 -4.18 24.34
N ILE A 132 -6.10 -4.50 24.20
CA ILE A 132 -5.60 -5.47 23.20
C ILE A 132 -6.08 -6.89 23.52
N VAL A 133 -6.03 -7.32 24.78
CA VAL A 133 -6.48 -8.67 25.18
C VAL A 133 -8.00 -8.80 25.01
N GLU A 134 -8.76 -7.76 25.36
CA GLU A 134 -10.22 -7.75 25.20
C GLU A 134 -10.63 -7.80 23.72
N ASP A 135 -9.98 -7.02 22.84
CA ASP A 135 -10.20 -7.07 21.40
C ASP A 135 -9.88 -8.47 20.82
N PHE A 136 -8.74 -9.04 21.22
CA PHE A 136 -8.35 -10.39 20.81
C PHE A 136 -9.40 -11.44 21.23
N ASN A 137 -9.87 -11.36 22.47
CA ASN A 137 -10.93 -12.24 22.98
C ASN A 137 -12.24 -12.06 22.22
N ALA A 138 -12.64 -10.81 21.93
CA ALA A 138 -13.85 -10.52 21.16
C ALA A 138 -13.78 -11.15 19.77
N ARG A 139 -12.62 -11.07 19.10
CA ARG A 139 -12.40 -11.68 17.78
C ARG A 139 -12.41 -13.21 17.82
N ILE A 140 -11.92 -13.85 18.89
CA ILE A 140 -12.07 -15.30 19.10
C ILE A 140 -13.54 -15.67 19.25
N ILE A 141 -14.29 -14.94 20.08
CA ILE A 141 -15.70 -15.22 20.36
C ILE A 141 -16.52 -15.06 19.08
N ASP A 142 -16.30 -13.98 18.33
CA ASP A 142 -16.92 -13.75 17.02
C ASP A 142 -16.62 -14.89 16.05
N ALA A 143 -15.34 -15.26 15.92
CA ALA A 143 -14.93 -16.34 15.02
C ALA A 143 -15.54 -17.71 15.40
N ARG A 144 -15.76 -17.97 16.69
CA ARG A 144 -16.46 -19.19 17.17
C ARG A 144 -17.97 -19.14 16.94
N ARG A 145 -18.57 -17.95 17.00
CA ARG A 145 -20.01 -17.75 16.75
C ARG A 145 -20.35 -17.80 15.27
N GLN A 146 -19.37 -17.58 14.40
CA GLN A 146 -19.54 -17.64 12.96
C GLN A 146 -19.98 -19.05 12.53
N LEU A 147 -21.20 -19.18 12.01
CA LEU A 147 -21.78 -20.41 11.45
C LEU A 147 -21.39 -20.65 9.97
N GLN A 148 -20.44 -19.88 9.44
CA GLN A 148 -20.10 -19.87 8.00
C GLN A 148 -19.28 -21.08 7.53
N GLY A 149 -19.12 -22.11 8.36
CA GLY A 149 -18.26 -23.25 8.08
C GLY A 149 -16.78 -22.88 8.04
N GLY A 150 -15.91 -23.89 8.10
CA GLY A 150 -14.45 -23.73 8.09
C GLY A 150 -13.76 -24.46 9.24
N PRO A 151 -12.42 -24.44 9.28
CA PRO A 151 -11.65 -25.10 10.34
C PRO A 151 -12.06 -24.58 11.72
N PRO A 152 -12.20 -25.45 12.74
CA PRO A 152 -12.66 -25.05 14.06
C PRO A 152 -11.67 -24.08 14.74
N VAL A 153 -12.22 -23.05 15.40
CA VAL A 153 -11.43 -22.08 16.18
C VAL A 153 -11.09 -22.69 17.55
N VAL A 154 -9.90 -23.27 17.65
CA VAL A 154 -9.39 -23.91 18.88
C VAL A 154 -8.60 -22.97 19.80
N THR A 155 -8.25 -21.76 19.34
CA THR A 155 -7.50 -20.76 20.12
C THR A 155 -8.30 -20.35 21.36
N LYS A 156 -7.67 -20.35 22.54
CA LYS A 156 -8.31 -20.01 23.83
C LYS A 156 -8.35 -18.50 24.03
N THR A 157 -9.39 -18.02 24.72
CA THR A 157 -9.42 -16.65 25.24
C THR A 157 -8.43 -16.52 26.40
N ARG A 158 -7.86 -15.33 26.58
CA ARG A 158 -6.92 -15.01 27.66
C ARG A 158 -7.57 -14.12 28.71
N ASP A 159 -7.18 -14.27 29.96
CA ASP A 159 -7.67 -13.43 31.05
C ASP A 159 -6.89 -12.11 31.06
N ALA A 160 -7.59 -10.98 30.92
CA ALA A 160 -6.95 -9.67 30.84
C ALA A 160 -6.22 -9.27 32.12
N ASP A 161 -6.74 -9.64 33.29
CA ASP A 161 -6.10 -9.28 34.56
C ASP A 161 -4.82 -10.10 34.76
N ILE A 162 -4.83 -11.38 34.39
CA ILE A 162 -3.63 -12.24 34.43
C ILE A 162 -2.56 -11.70 33.48
N GLU A 163 -2.92 -11.32 32.25
CA GLU A 163 -1.96 -10.80 31.27
C GLU A 163 -1.36 -9.45 31.69
N VAL A 164 -2.16 -8.57 32.31
CA VAL A 164 -1.67 -7.30 32.88
C VAL A 164 -0.65 -7.56 34.00
N GLN A 165 -0.89 -8.52 34.89
CA GLN A 165 0.08 -8.86 35.94
C GLN A 165 1.39 -9.38 35.35
N ARG A 166 1.32 -10.31 34.39
CA ARG A 166 2.50 -10.84 33.70
C ARG A 166 3.28 -9.74 32.97
N TRP A 167 2.59 -8.82 32.31
CA TRP A 167 3.20 -7.67 31.67
C TRP A 167 3.94 -6.77 32.69
N ARG A 168 3.30 -6.45 33.83
CA ARG A 168 3.93 -5.69 34.92
C ARG A 168 5.18 -6.37 35.46
N GLU A 169 5.12 -7.69 35.68
CA GLU A 169 6.26 -8.48 36.15
C GLU A 169 7.44 -8.42 35.18
N ARG A 170 7.18 -8.58 33.87
CA ARG A 170 8.21 -8.46 32.83
C ARG A 170 8.79 -7.05 32.75
N TRP A 171 7.94 -6.02 32.87
CA TRP A 171 8.36 -4.62 32.90
C TRP A 171 9.24 -4.30 34.11
N ALA A 172 8.84 -4.77 35.30
CA ALA A 172 9.62 -4.60 36.53
C ALA A 172 10.97 -5.32 36.43
N ALA A 173 11.00 -6.53 35.88
CA ALA A 173 12.24 -7.27 35.64
C ALA A 173 13.17 -6.55 34.66
N ALA A 174 12.63 -6.00 33.56
CA ALA A 174 13.39 -5.22 32.60
C ALA A 174 13.96 -3.92 33.21
N ALA A 175 13.17 -3.23 34.05
CA ALA A 175 13.61 -2.04 34.77
C ALA A 175 14.72 -2.36 35.79
N ALA A 176 14.63 -3.50 36.50
CA ALA A 176 15.66 -3.94 37.43
C ALA A 176 16.96 -4.40 36.74
N ALA A 177 16.87 -4.86 35.50
CA ALA A 177 18.02 -5.27 34.68
C ALA A 177 18.69 -4.10 33.93
N ALA A 178 18.11 -2.89 33.97
CA ALA A 178 18.73 -1.72 33.37
C ALA A 178 20.05 -1.42 34.10
N PRO A 179 21.18 -1.29 33.38
CA PRO A 179 22.47 -1.00 34.01
C PRO A 179 22.40 0.34 34.74
N ASP A 180 23.07 0.42 35.89
CA ASP A 180 23.18 1.65 36.67
C ASP A 180 23.53 2.82 35.75
N PRO A 181 22.87 3.98 35.89
CA PRO A 181 23.21 5.16 35.11
C PRO A 181 24.70 5.43 35.31
N LEU A 182 25.45 5.47 34.18
CA LEU A 182 26.88 5.77 34.16
C LEU A 182 27.15 6.92 35.14
N PRO A 183 28.14 6.79 36.06
CA PRO A 183 28.39 7.81 37.05
C PRO A 183 28.56 9.16 36.36
N GLU A 184 27.75 10.15 36.76
CA GLU A 184 27.80 11.50 36.20
C GLU A 184 29.26 11.92 36.03
N ALA A 185 29.67 12.15 34.79
CA ALA A 185 31.04 12.53 34.49
C ALA A 185 31.36 13.81 35.29
N LYS A 186 32.15 13.65 36.36
CA LYS A 186 32.48 14.72 37.30
C LYS A 186 32.91 15.95 36.50
N ALA A 187 32.15 17.04 36.66
CA ALA A 187 32.37 18.27 35.91
C ALA A 187 33.87 18.63 35.91
N PRO A 188 34.47 18.80 34.72
CA PRO A 188 35.92 18.87 34.61
C PRO A 188 36.46 20.13 35.30
N TRP A 189 37.60 19.97 35.97
CA TRP A 189 38.20 20.91 36.92
C TRP A 189 38.35 22.36 36.40
N TRP A 190 38.42 22.55 35.09
CA TRP A 190 38.52 23.86 34.44
C TRP A 190 37.23 24.68 34.53
N ARG A 191 36.04 24.06 34.64
CA ARG A 191 34.77 24.76 34.93
C ARG A 191 34.70 25.29 36.36
N ARG A 192 35.46 24.70 37.29
CA ARG A 192 35.50 25.11 38.70
C ARG A 192 36.40 26.33 38.94
N ARG A 193 37.42 26.55 38.11
CA ARG A 193 38.34 27.71 38.25
C ARG A 193 37.75 29.05 37.78
N ARG A 194 36.71 29.06 36.94
CA ARG A 194 36.07 30.31 36.46
C ARG A 194 35.12 30.98 37.45
N LYS A 195 34.74 30.32 38.55
CA LYS A 195 33.84 30.88 39.57
C LYS A 195 34.54 31.54 40.75
N ARG A 196 35.87 31.59 40.79
CA ARG A 196 36.64 32.07 41.96
C ARG A 196 37.50 33.31 41.65
N SER A 197 37.19 33.99 40.55
CA SER A 197 37.78 35.27 40.16
C SER A 197 36.64 36.25 39.90
N SER A 198 36.00 36.68 40.99
CA SER A 198 35.16 37.87 41.06
C SER A 198 35.16 38.39 42.48
#